data_AF-A0A3D5YZ41-F1
#
_entry.id   AF-A0A3D5YZ41-F1
#
_cell.length_a   1.000
_cell.length_b   1.000
_cell.length_c   1.000
_cell.angle_alpha   90.00
_cell.angle_beta   90.00
_cell.angle_gamma   90.00
#
_symmetry.space_group_name_H-M   'P 1'
#
loop_
_entity.id
_entity.type
_entity.pdbx_description
1 polymer ?
#
loop_
_entity_poly.entity_id
_entity_poly.type
_entity_poly.pdbx_seq_one_letter_code
_entity_poly.pdbx_strand_id
1 'polypeptide(L)'
;MKTDGVNVIKDISINNCGLDSKPNGQQWVICIDEGKKPALCTKSAFSFTKGVLPLNINEKAIAAHISRLENEDEETRRIAQLDKFLDLPTGAFVSADEYSSIQNSFPETYGIGEFGLSPSATDLRKAQAKQLQAYLLFFDQILASYFAQLAKVKDLLSVNHDVGRSYFSQVVRDINGIENLVPEEYLKSTTEELSEMLFLKLDRKNDRKNQLLDHLLARFAENFSKYAFLMKQLYGDDSTKAVIKTKENFLKNYAVLGTERGAAFNFHHKGSLWNTSNVSTVEKRIALLTGMTDFSRRNLSNDPVEVYQEKDNDGLIEYRWRVKDASQNILLSASKKYFSFAEMNKELLLVRVLATNAANFEIKKAKSGKYYFNLINPAVNDAKDEGRIVARRIDYFDSESLAKNAIQKLVAFMKKVKPNEGMYLVEHILLRPDELKDYTITTDSFLPICSCEDCEPLDPYSFRVSVILPGWTERFSNQDYRNFMEELIRSELPAHVLARICWIGYPAGTVDDDKNEMVQFEQAYKLFLDSINRKDQNMQTIIDLNAILSSLHSIYPAGALYDCDNETDNLKGKIILGRTNLGNI
;
A
#
# COMPACT_ATOMS: atom_id res chain seq x y z
N MET A 1 -52.96 22.43 -9.92
CA MET A 1 -51.84 23.36 -9.65
C MET A 1 -51.16 22.90 -8.38
N LYS A 2 -49.84 23.09 -8.25
CA LYS A 2 -49.06 22.56 -7.11
C LYS A 2 -49.05 23.51 -5.89
N THR A 3 -49.42 24.77 -6.08
CA THR A 3 -49.44 25.79 -5.02
C THR A 3 -50.85 25.94 -4.45
N ASP A 4 -50.98 25.71 -3.15
CA ASP A 4 -52.26 25.84 -2.46
C ASP A 4 -52.82 27.27 -2.57
N GLY A 5 -54.13 27.37 -2.82
CA GLY A 5 -54.83 28.64 -3.01
C GLY A 5 -54.80 29.21 -4.45
N VAL A 6 -54.04 28.62 -5.37
CA VAL A 6 -54.07 28.99 -6.80
C VAL A 6 -54.94 27.99 -7.57
N ASN A 7 -56.16 28.40 -7.92
CA ASN A 7 -57.12 27.54 -8.62
C ASN A 7 -56.95 27.58 -10.15
N VAL A 8 -56.60 28.73 -10.72
CA VAL A 8 -56.47 28.95 -12.16
C VAL A 8 -55.43 30.01 -12.48
N ILE A 9 -54.69 29.82 -13.56
CA ILE A 9 -53.76 30.78 -14.18
C ILE A 9 -54.49 31.26 -15.43
N LYS A 10 -54.87 32.53 -15.43
CA LYS A 10 -55.70 33.11 -16.50
C LYS A 10 -54.90 33.35 -17.78
N ASP A 11 -53.65 33.75 -17.64
CA ASP A 11 -52.74 34.03 -18.73
C ASP A 11 -51.29 33.86 -18.25
N ILE A 12 -50.38 33.48 -19.15
CA ILE A 12 -48.95 33.39 -18.90
C ILE A 12 -48.19 33.75 -20.18
N SER A 13 -47.27 34.71 -20.06
CA SER A 13 -46.37 35.11 -21.14
C SER A 13 -44.93 35.12 -20.66
N ILE A 14 -44.03 34.45 -21.39
CA ILE A 14 -42.60 34.39 -21.08
C ILE A 14 -41.81 35.06 -22.20
N ASN A 15 -40.86 35.93 -21.85
CA ASN A 15 -40.00 36.60 -22.83
C ASN A 15 -38.61 36.90 -22.25
N ASN A 16 -37.65 37.22 -23.13
CA ASN A 16 -36.33 37.70 -22.76
C ASN A 16 -36.41 39.09 -22.11
N CYS A 17 -35.45 39.43 -21.25
CA CYS A 17 -35.49 40.70 -20.53
C CYS A 17 -34.75 41.88 -21.21
N GLY A 18 -34.36 41.70 -22.47
CA GLY A 18 -33.69 42.70 -23.30
C GLY A 18 -34.66 43.73 -23.87
N LEU A 19 -34.20 44.97 -24.06
CA LEU A 19 -35.00 46.12 -24.50
C LEU A 19 -35.67 45.94 -25.88
N ASP A 20 -35.16 45.05 -26.73
CA ASP A 20 -35.65 44.85 -28.12
C ASP A 20 -36.30 43.47 -28.37
N SER A 21 -36.57 42.69 -27.33
CA SER A 21 -37.15 41.36 -27.49
C SER A 21 -38.67 41.42 -27.74
N LYS A 22 -39.07 41.44 -29.02
CA LYS A 22 -40.48 41.26 -29.40
C LYS A 22 -40.92 39.83 -29.08
N PRO A 23 -42.12 39.64 -28.47
CA PRO A 23 -42.64 38.31 -28.19
C PRO A 23 -42.82 37.53 -29.49
N ASN A 24 -42.04 36.47 -29.67
CA ASN A 24 -42.00 35.72 -30.91
C ASN A 24 -43.14 34.69 -30.95
N GLY A 25 -44.40 35.16 -30.90
CA GLY A 25 -45.64 34.39 -31.16
C GLY A 25 -45.99 33.22 -30.24
N GLN A 26 -45.04 32.57 -29.56
CA GLN A 26 -45.24 31.43 -28.67
C GLN A 26 -45.20 31.91 -27.22
N GLN A 27 -46.37 32.07 -26.60
CA GLN A 27 -46.51 32.74 -25.30
C GLN A 27 -45.81 32.02 -24.13
N TRP A 28 -45.45 30.75 -24.27
CA TRP A 28 -45.01 29.88 -23.16
C TRP A 28 -43.65 29.19 -23.42
N VAL A 29 -42.97 29.53 -24.52
CA VAL A 29 -41.68 28.93 -24.90
C VAL A 29 -40.62 30.03 -25.00
N ILE A 30 -39.48 29.81 -24.36
CA ILE A 30 -38.31 30.71 -24.42
C ILE A 30 -37.09 29.90 -24.85
N CYS A 31 -36.42 30.34 -25.92
CA CYS A 31 -35.15 29.76 -26.33
C CYS A 31 -34.04 30.30 -25.43
N ILE A 32 -33.26 29.41 -24.83
CA ILE A 32 -32.14 29.75 -23.94
C ILE A 32 -30.85 29.45 -24.71
N ASP A 33 -29.95 30.43 -24.77
CA ASP A 33 -28.65 30.23 -25.41
C ASP A 33 -27.85 29.14 -24.69
N GLU A 34 -26.99 28.46 -25.43
CA GLU A 34 -26.11 27.42 -24.89
C GLU A 34 -25.26 27.94 -23.72
N GLY A 35 -25.12 27.12 -22.67
CA GLY A 35 -24.38 27.47 -21.46
C GLY A 35 -25.05 28.52 -20.55
N LYS A 36 -26.25 29.01 -20.89
CA LYS A 36 -26.99 29.96 -20.06
C LYS A 36 -28.08 29.28 -19.24
N LYS A 37 -28.32 29.80 -18.04
CA LYS A 37 -29.43 29.41 -17.16
C LYS A 37 -30.47 30.53 -17.13
N PRO A 38 -31.76 30.25 -17.35
CA PRO A 38 -32.81 31.26 -17.22
C PRO A 38 -32.96 31.67 -15.76
N ALA A 39 -33.10 32.98 -15.52
CA ALA A 39 -33.39 33.55 -14.21
C ALA A 39 -34.61 34.47 -14.31
N LEU A 40 -35.37 34.58 -13.22
CA LEU A 40 -36.52 35.48 -13.17
C LEU A 40 -36.03 36.93 -13.32
N CYS A 41 -36.65 37.68 -14.23
CA CYS A 41 -36.26 39.06 -14.43
C CYS A 41 -36.93 40.01 -13.44
N THR A 42 -36.25 41.10 -13.09
CA THR A 42 -36.81 42.20 -12.29
C THR A 42 -38.01 42.91 -12.92
N LYS A 43 -38.19 42.79 -14.25
CA LYS A 43 -39.35 43.32 -14.99
C LYS A 43 -40.54 42.36 -15.04
N SER A 44 -40.46 41.20 -14.40
CA SER A 44 -41.56 40.24 -14.39
C SER A 44 -42.76 40.83 -13.64
N ALA A 45 -43.95 40.74 -14.23
CA ALA A 45 -45.18 41.24 -13.64
C ALA A 45 -46.10 40.08 -13.26
N PHE A 46 -46.61 40.10 -12.03
CA PHE A 46 -47.56 39.10 -11.54
C PHE A 46 -48.86 39.80 -11.14
N SER A 47 -49.97 39.35 -11.70
CA SER A 47 -51.30 39.87 -11.38
C SER A 47 -52.15 38.77 -10.75
N PHE A 48 -52.83 39.09 -9.65
CA PHE A 48 -53.63 38.14 -8.89
C PHE A 48 -55.07 38.61 -8.84
N THR A 49 -56.00 37.66 -8.94
CA THR A 49 -57.45 37.96 -8.88
C THR A 49 -58.16 36.94 -7.98
N LYS A 50 -59.16 37.42 -7.25
CA LYS A 50 -60.11 36.55 -6.51
C LYS A 50 -61.47 36.65 -7.21
N GLY A 51 -61.78 35.67 -8.05
CA GLY A 51 -62.92 35.75 -8.96
C GLY A 51 -62.72 36.83 -10.03
N VAL A 52 -63.55 37.88 -9.98
CA VAL A 52 -63.49 39.04 -10.90
C VAL A 52 -62.72 40.24 -10.32
N LEU A 53 -62.33 40.19 -9.04
CA LEU A 53 -61.68 41.32 -8.37
C LEU A 53 -60.15 41.24 -8.49
N PRO A 54 -59.47 42.28 -9.02
CA PRO A 54 -58.03 42.39 -8.95
C PRO A 54 -57.57 42.64 -7.52
N LEU A 55 -56.48 41.97 -7.12
CA LEU A 55 -55.89 42.10 -5.80
C LEU A 55 -54.68 43.05 -5.87
N ASN A 56 -54.65 44.03 -4.97
CA ASN A 56 -53.46 44.83 -4.75
C ASN A 56 -52.54 44.08 -3.79
N ILE A 57 -51.27 43.95 -4.17
CA ILE A 57 -50.28 43.17 -3.44
C ILE A 57 -49.51 44.09 -2.49
N ASN A 58 -49.30 43.65 -1.25
CA ASN A 58 -48.39 44.33 -0.34
C ASN A 58 -46.96 43.84 -0.56
N GLU A 59 -46.18 44.60 -1.34
CA GLU A 59 -44.79 44.27 -1.67
C GLU A 59 -43.89 44.11 -0.44
N LYS A 60 -44.11 44.90 0.62
CA LYS A 60 -43.33 44.78 1.86
C LYS A 60 -43.57 43.45 2.56
N ALA A 61 -44.81 43.00 2.59
CA ALA A 61 -45.18 41.71 3.17
C ALA A 61 -44.61 40.54 2.36
N ILE A 62 -44.60 40.64 1.02
CA ILE A 62 -43.96 39.65 0.15
C ILE A 62 -42.46 39.61 0.37
N ALA A 63 -41.78 40.76 0.36
CA ALA A 63 -40.34 40.82 0.58
C ALA A 63 -39.96 40.17 1.92
N ALA A 64 -40.69 40.48 3.00
CA ALA A 64 -40.50 39.84 4.30
C ALA A 64 -40.73 38.32 4.25
N HIS A 65 -41.73 37.85 3.48
CA HIS A 65 -42.00 36.42 3.33
C HIS A 65 -40.92 35.69 2.53
N ILE A 66 -40.43 36.29 1.43
CA ILE A 66 -39.32 35.75 0.62
C ILE A 66 -38.06 35.68 1.48
N SER A 67 -37.69 36.75 2.18
CA SER A 67 -36.52 36.75 3.07
C SER A 67 -36.63 35.70 4.17
N ARG A 68 -37.84 35.45 4.71
CA ARG A 68 -38.06 34.35 5.66
C ARG A 68 -37.79 32.99 5.01
N LEU A 69 -38.32 32.72 3.82
CA LEU A 69 -38.09 31.47 3.09
C LEU A 69 -36.60 31.27 2.73
N GLU A 70 -35.92 32.33 2.28
CA GLU A 70 -34.49 32.27 1.97
C GLU A 70 -33.64 31.97 3.21
N ASN A 71 -33.97 32.59 4.35
CA ASN A 71 -33.31 32.31 5.63
C ASN A 71 -33.59 30.88 6.11
N GLU A 72 -34.82 30.37 5.96
CA GLU A 72 -35.18 28.98 6.29
C GLU A 72 -34.40 27.98 5.41
N ASP A 73 -34.25 28.26 4.11
CA ASP A 73 -33.46 27.44 3.19
C ASP A 73 -31.95 27.51 3.48
N GLU A 74 -31.42 28.68 3.87
CA GLU A 74 -30.03 28.82 4.29
C GLU A 74 -29.75 28.05 5.58
N GLU A 75 -30.64 28.17 6.57
CA GLU A 75 -30.51 27.44 7.84
C GLU A 75 -30.62 25.92 7.63
N THR A 76 -31.56 25.47 6.78
CA THR A 76 -31.66 24.05 6.41
C THR A 76 -30.38 23.54 5.76
N ARG A 77 -29.77 24.35 4.87
CA ARG A 77 -28.47 24.01 4.26
C ARG A 77 -27.33 23.98 5.28
N ARG A 78 -27.32 24.88 6.28
CA ARG A 78 -26.34 24.87 7.37
C ARG A 78 -26.50 23.64 8.26
N ILE A 79 -27.74 23.30 8.66
CA ILE A 79 -28.04 22.10 9.44
C ILE A 79 -27.61 20.84 8.68
N ALA A 80 -27.94 20.73 7.39
CA ALA A 80 -27.52 19.61 6.54
C ALA A 80 -25.99 19.51 6.36
N GLN A 81 -25.22 20.57 6.62
CA GLN A 81 -23.75 20.51 6.65
C GLN A 81 -23.20 19.95 7.96
N LEU A 82 -23.90 20.11 9.08
CA LEU A 82 -23.48 19.57 10.38
C LEU A 82 -23.50 18.04 10.37
N ASP A 83 -24.50 17.42 9.74
CA ASP A 83 -24.63 15.96 9.62
C ASP A 83 -23.54 15.29 8.75
N LYS A 84 -22.62 16.05 8.17
CA LYS A 84 -21.48 15.51 7.40
C LYS A 84 -20.31 15.05 8.27
N PHE A 85 -20.31 15.41 9.55
CA PHE A 85 -19.24 15.07 10.48
C PHE A 85 -19.78 14.13 11.55
N LEU A 86 -19.21 12.93 11.61
CA LEU A 86 -19.46 11.98 12.69
C LEU A 86 -18.59 12.37 13.89
N ASP A 87 -19.21 12.84 14.96
CA ASP A 87 -18.51 13.05 16.23
C ASP A 87 -18.07 11.70 16.79
N LEU A 88 -16.76 11.47 16.83
CA LEU A 88 -16.20 10.29 17.46
C LEU A 88 -16.33 10.45 18.99
N PRO A 89 -16.80 9.42 19.71
CA PRO A 89 -16.92 9.49 21.16
C PRO A 89 -15.54 9.71 21.79
N THR A 90 -15.44 10.68 22.68
CA THR A 90 -14.22 10.92 23.47
C THR A 90 -14.14 9.91 24.62
N GLY A 91 -13.02 9.21 24.73
CA GLY A 91 -12.77 8.30 25.86
C GLY A 91 -12.24 9.03 27.09
N ALA A 92 -12.60 8.55 28.28
CA ALA A 92 -11.94 8.92 29.54
C ALA A 92 -10.83 7.91 29.82
N PHE A 93 -9.63 8.40 30.14
CA PHE A 93 -8.53 7.54 30.54
C PHE A 93 -8.79 6.95 31.93
N VAL A 94 -8.56 5.64 32.07
CA VAL A 94 -8.62 4.92 33.33
C VAL A 94 -7.29 4.17 33.49
N SER A 95 -6.68 4.26 34.68
CA SER A 95 -5.46 3.53 35.05
C SER A 95 -5.74 2.04 35.22
N ALA A 96 -5.96 1.33 34.11
CA ALA A 96 -6.31 -0.09 34.10
C ALA A 96 -5.15 -1.01 34.52
N ASP A 97 -3.95 -0.47 34.72
CA ASP A 97 -2.77 -1.15 35.23
C ASP A 97 -2.68 -1.16 36.76
N GLU A 98 -3.45 -0.34 37.49
CA GLU A 98 -3.39 -0.31 38.95
C GLU A 98 -3.83 -1.65 39.55
N TYR A 99 -2.99 -2.20 40.43
CA TYR A 99 -3.22 -3.46 41.15
C TYR A 99 -2.75 -3.35 42.60
N SER A 100 -3.61 -3.72 43.54
CA SER A 100 -3.26 -3.93 44.96
C SER A 100 -3.41 -5.42 45.29
N SER A 101 -2.53 -5.92 46.16
CA SER A 101 -2.46 -7.35 46.46
C SER A 101 -3.75 -7.86 47.10
N ILE A 102 -4.18 -9.06 46.71
CA ILE A 102 -5.30 -9.74 47.38
C ILE A 102 -5.01 -10.02 48.85
N GLN A 103 -3.74 -10.06 49.25
CA GLN A 103 -3.32 -10.27 50.64
C GLN A 103 -3.85 -9.16 51.56
N ASN A 104 -3.99 -7.94 51.04
CA ASN A 104 -4.56 -6.80 51.77
C ASN A 104 -6.07 -6.91 51.98
N SER A 105 -6.74 -7.87 51.32
CA SER A 105 -8.17 -8.17 51.50
C SER A 105 -8.42 -9.30 52.51
N PHE A 106 -7.38 -9.98 53.01
CA PHE A 106 -7.55 -11.03 54.01
C PHE A 106 -7.83 -10.43 55.40
N PRO A 107 -8.65 -11.10 56.24
CA PRO A 107 -8.86 -10.67 57.61
C PRO A 107 -7.54 -10.57 58.40
N GLU A 108 -7.42 -9.57 59.27
CA GLU A 108 -6.23 -9.29 60.08
C GLU A 108 -5.71 -10.50 60.89
N THR A 109 -6.59 -11.46 61.22
CA THR A 109 -6.19 -12.70 61.92
C THR A 109 -5.11 -13.49 61.17
N TYR A 110 -5.07 -13.39 59.83
CA TYR A 110 -4.06 -14.05 59.01
C TYR A 110 -2.69 -13.34 59.09
N GLY A 111 -2.66 -12.04 59.39
CA GLY A 111 -1.42 -11.27 59.59
C GLY A 111 -0.57 -11.10 58.33
N ILE A 112 -1.20 -11.10 57.15
CA ILE A 112 -0.53 -11.02 55.84
C ILE A 112 -0.81 -9.73 55.07
N GLY A 113 -1.81 -8.94 55.50
CA GLY A 113 -2.16 -7.65 54.91
C GLY A 113 -1.21 -6.53 55.37
N GLU A 114 -1.58 -5.27 55.10
CA GLU A 114 -0.74 -4.09 55.37
C GLU A 114 -0.17 -4.05 56.80
N PHE A 115 -0.99 -4.32 57.82
CA PHE A 115 -0.57 -4.23 59.22
C PHE A 115 0.36 -5.37 59.67
N GLY A 116 0.32 -6.51 58.98
CA GLY A 116 1.14 -7.68 59.30
C GLY A 116 0.86 -8.29 60.69
N LEU A 117 1.85 -9.01 61.22
CA LEU A 117 1.80 -9.60 62.57
C LEU A 117 2.45 -8.69 63.62
N SER A 118 1.97 -8.76 64.86
CA SER A 118 2.64 -8.13 66.02
C SER A 118 4.11 -8.57 66.13
N PRO A 119 5.05 -7.67 66.50
CA PRO A 119 6.44 -8.03 66.78
C PRO A 119 6.60 -9.15 67.82
N SER A 120 5.65 -9.24 68.78
CA SER A 120 5.60 -10.26 69.82
C SER A 120 5.09 -11.63 69.36
N ALA A 121 4.66 -11.77 68.09
CA ALA A 121 4.23 -13.06 67.55
C ALA A 121 5.38 -14.08 67.53
N THR A 122 5.04 -15.35 67.77
CA THR A 122 6.01 -16.45 67.77
C THR A 122 6.66 -16.63 66.40
N ASP A 123 7.88 -17.16 66.36
CA ASP A 123 8.59 -17.42 65.11
C ASP A 123 7.82 -18.40 64.21
N LEU A 124 7.15 -19.39 64.80
CA LEU A 124 6.25 -20.29 64.06
C LEU A 124 5.12 -19.52 63.37
N ARG A 125 4.49 -18.56 64.05
CA ARG A 125 3.40 -17.77 63.47
C ARG A 125 3.89 -16.86 62.34
N LYS A 126 5.07 -16.25 62.52
CA LYS A 126 5.74 -15.44 61.47
C LYS A 126 6.07 -16.31 60.24
N ALA A 127 6.57 -17.52 60.44
CA ALA A 127 6.87 -18.45 59.35
C ALA A 127 5.59 -18.89 58.60
N GLN A 128 4.50 -19.19 59.31
CA GLN A 128 3.22 -19.54 58.70
C GLN A 128 2.63 -18.39 57.86
N ALA A 129 2.70 -17.16 58.36
CA ALA A 129 2.27 -15.99 57.58
C ALA A 129 3.11 -15.82 56.31
N LYS A 130 4.44 -15.90 56.40
CA LYS A 130 5.34 -15.86 55.24
C LYS A 130 5.05 -16.96 54.22
N GLN A 131 4.77 -18.18 54.66
CA GLN A 131 4.37 -19.27 53.76
C GLN A 131 3.07 -18.97 53.02
N LEU A 132 2.08 -18.40 53.71
CA LEU A 132 0.82 -18.00 53.09
C LEU A 132 1.01 -16.82 52.12
N GLN A 133 1.81 -15.81 52.49
CA GLN A 133 2.17 -14.70 51.60
C GLN A 133 2.85 -15.22 50.33
N ALA A 134 3.83 -16.13 50.46
CA ALA A 134 4.52 -16.73 49.32
C ALA A 134 3.57 -17.54 48.42
N TYR A 135 2.62 -18.28 49.02
CA TYR A 135 1.60 -19.00 48.28
C TYR A 135 0.67 -18.07 47.50
N LEU A 136 0.22 -16.98 48.13
CA LEU A 136 -0.68 -16.01 47.52
C LEU A 136 0.01 -15.14 46.46
N LEU A 137 1.30 -14.85 46.63
CA LEU A 137 2.10 -14.07 45.68
C LEU A 137 2.06 -14.64 44.26
N PHE A 138 1.99 -15.96 44.11
CA PHE A 138 1.81 -16.60 42.81
C PHE A 138 0.51 -16.15 42.12
N PHE A 139 -0.60 -16.10 42.85
CA PHE A 139 -1.89 -15.64 42.35
C PHE A 139 -1.92 -14.12 42.15
N ASP A 140 -1.28 -13.37 43.05
CA ASP A 140 -1.10 -11.93 42.88
C ASP A 140 -0.39 -11.62 41.57
N GLN A 141 0.66 -12.37 41.21
CA GLN A 141 1.38 -12.15 39.97
C GLN A 141 0.50 -12.40 38.75
N ILE A 142 -0.38 -13.42 38.77
CA ILE A 142 -1.34 -13.69 37.69
C ILE A 142 -2.28 -12.49 37.51
N LEU A 143 -2.82 -11.96 38.60
CA LEU A 143 -3.72 -10.80 38.57
C LEU A 143 -2.99 -9.52 38.13
N ALA A 144 -1.79 -9.27 38.66
CA ALA A 144 -0.96 -8.15 38.24
C ALA A 144 -0.66 -8.20 36.73
N SER A 145 -0.33 -9.38 36.19
CA SER A 145 -0.15 -9.58 34.75
C SER A 145 -1.45 -9.34 33.97
N TYR A 146 -2.61 -9.72 34.49
CA TYR A 146 -3.91 -9.45 33.86
C TYR A 146 -4.17 -7.94 33.72
N PHE A 147 -3.97 -7.16 34.79
CA PHE A 147 -4.15 -5.70 34.74
C PHE A 147 -3.12 -5.02 33.82
N ALA A 148 -1.86 -5.47 33.85
CA ALA A 148 -0.83 -5.01 32.92
C ALA A 148 -1.22 -5.29 31.45
N GLN A 149 -1.80 -6.47 31.18
CA GLN A 149 -2.32 -6.82 29.86
C GLN A 149 -3.51 -5.93 29.46
N LEU A 150 -4.44 -5.68 30.38
CA LEU A 150 -5.64 -4.87 30.15
C LEU A 150 -5.27 -3.43 29.76
N ALA A 151 -4.29 -2.83 30.43
CA ALA A 151 -3.77 -1.50 30.11
C ALA A 151 -3.18 -1.39 28.69
N LYS A 152 -2.77 -2.52 28.11
CA LYS A 152 -2.15 -2.61 26.77
C LYS A 152 -3.11 -3.03 25.66
N VAL A 153 -4.40 -3.25 25.96
CA VAL A 153 -5.39 -3.63 24.93
C VAL A 153 -5.48 -2.59 23.81
N LYS A 154 -5.42 -1.29 24.13
CA LYS A 154 -5.43 -0.22 23.11
C LYS A 154 -4.22 -0.30 22.17
N ASP A 155 -3.06 -0.67 22.70
CA ASP A 155 -1.81 -0.77 21.94
C ASP A 155 -1.85 -2.05 21.06
N LEU A 156 -2.38 -3.14 21.61
CA LEU A 156 -2.56 -4.43 20.92
C LEU A 156 -3.62 -4.40 19.81
N LEU A 157 -4.66 -3.57 19.94
CA LEU A 157 -5.69 -3.38 18.91
C LEU A 157 -5.44 -2.14 18.05
N SER A 158 -4.29 -1.49 18.21
CA SER A 158 -3.89 -0.39 17.35
C SER A 158 -3.46 -0.88 15.97
N VAL A 159 -3.47 -0.01 14.98
CA VAL A 159 -2.92 -0.30 13.64
C VAL A 159 -1.40 -0.26 13.65
N ASN A 160 -0.78 0.47 14.59
CA ASN A 160 0.66 0.62 14.68
C ASN A 160 1.22 -0.10 15.90
N HIS A 161 1.61 -1.35 15.70
CA HIS A 161 2.24 -2.14 16.74
C HIS A 161 3.75 -1.93 16.75
N ASP A 162 4.18 -0.80 17.31
CA ASP A 162 5.60 -0.54 17.61
C ASP A 162 6.09 -1.37 18.81
N VAL A 163 5.17 -1.99 19.55
CA VAL A 163 5.47 -2.79 20.73
C VAL A 163 6.00 -4.18 20.31
N GLY A 164 7.22 -4.50 20.74
CA GLY A 164 7.93 -5.72 20.37
C GLY A 164 7.47 -7.02 21.06
N ARG A 165 6.33 -7.00 21.76
CA ARG A 165 5.78 -8.10 22.58
C ARG A 165 4.25 -8.07 22.58
N SER A 166 3.63 -9.20 22.93
CA SER A 166 2.16 -9.35 22.97
C SER A 166 1.58 -9.63 24.35
N TYR A 167 2.44 -10.06 25.29
CA TYR A 167 2.10 -10.25 26.69
C TYR A 167 2.84 -9.26 27.58
N PHE A 168 2.16 -8.81 28.63
CA PHE A 168 2.66 -7.81 29.57
C PHE A 168 2.49 -8.27 31.01
N SER A 169 3.43 -7.89 31.85
CA SER A 169 3.39 -8.11 33.28
C SER A 169 3.90 -6.88 34.03
N GLN A 170 3.57 -6.80 35.32
CA GLN A 170 4.09 -5.81 36.23
C GLN A 170 4.47 -6.47 37.57
N VAL A 171 5.37 -5.81 38.29
CA VAL A 171 5.79 -6.23 39.63
C VAL A 171 4.62 -6.09 40.59
N VAL A 172 4.34 -7.11 41.38
CA VAL A 172 3.39 -7.03 42.50
C VAL A 172 4.05 -6.18 43.57
N ARG A 173 3.42 -5.04 43.86
CA ARG A 173 3.81 -4.16 44.97
C ARG A 173 2.83 -4.35 46.12
N ASP A 174 3.01 -3.59 47.19
CA ASP A 174 2.01 -3.47 48.24
C ASP A 174 1.78 -4.77 49.06
N ILE A 175 2.87 -5.49 49.33
CA ILE A 175 2.90 -6.65 50.25
C ILE A 175 3.92 -6.35 51.35
N ASN A 176 3.48 -6.42 52.61
CA ASN A 176 4.35 -6.19 53.75
C ASN A 176 5.42 -7.29 53.85
N GLY A 177 6.69 -6.89 53.83
CA GLY A 177 7.84 -7.80 53.95
C GLY A 177 8.18 -8.58 52.68
N ILE A 178 7.69 -8.16 51.51
CA ILE A 178 7.89 -8.83 50.22
C ILE A 178 9.37 -9.07 49.88
N GLU A 179 10.27 -8.18 50.32
CA GLU A 179 11.72 -8.29 50.15
C GLU A 179 12.32 -9.55 50.80
N ASN A 180 11.58 -10.20 51.71
CA ASN A 180 11.98 -11.48 52.30
C ASN A 180 11.50 -12.70 51.51
N LEU A 181 10.67 -12.50 50.49
CA LEU A 181 10.00 -13.55 49.71
C LEU A 181 10.53 -13.64 48.27
N VAL A 182 10.99 -12.51 47.71
CA VAL A 182 11.46 -12.43 46.32
C VAL A 182 12.86 -11.82 46.23
N PRO A 183 13.61 -12.14 45.16
CA PRO A 183 14.90 -11.50 44.89
C PRO A 183 14.76 -9.98 44.64
N GLU A 184 15.81 -9.23 44.95
CA GLU A 184 15.84 -7.77 44.75
C GLU A 184 15.70 -7.39 43.26
N GLU A 185 16.20 -8.26 42.37
CA GLU A 185 16.10 -8.10 40.92
C GLU A 185 14.64 -8.07 40.44
N TYR A 186 13.76 -8.87 41.04
CA TYR A 186 12.33 -8.87 40.71
C TYR A 186 11.69 -7.53 41.08
N LEU A 187 11.98 -7.00 42.28
CA LEU A 187 11.41 -5.75 42.76
C LEU A 187 11.86 -4.53 41.95
N LYS A 188 13.08 -4.60 41.40
CA LYS A 188 13.68 -3.55 40.56
C LYS A 188 13.38 -3.71 39.07
N SER A 189 12.76 -4.82 38.66
CA SER A 189 12.47 -5.10 37.25
C SER A 189 11.52 -4.06 36.67
N THR A 190 11.85 -3.59 35.48
CA THR A 190 10.89 -2.85 34.65
C THR A 190 9.79 -3.77 34.14
N THR A 191 8.66 -3.19 33.71
CA THR A 191 7.57 -3.91 33.04
C THR A 191 8.11 -4.70 31.85
N GLU A 192 9.05 -4.13 31.10
CA GLU A 192 9.73 -4.74 29.97
C GLU A 192 10.47 -6.02 30.35
N GLU A 193 11.39 -5.92 31.30
CA GLU A 193 12.25 -7.01 31.75
C GLU A 193 11.42 -8.14 32.36
N LEU A 194 10.43 -7.80 33.18
CA LEU A 194 9.58 -8.80 33.82
C LEU A 194 8.71 -9.53 32.79
N SER A 195 8.12 -8.80 31.84
CA SER A 195 7.33 -9.40 30.77
C SER A 195 8.16 -10.36 29.93
N GLU A 196 9.40 -9.99 29.62
CA GLU A 196 10.33 -10.84 28.88
C GLU A 196 10.70 -12.09 29.69
N MET A 197 11.10 -11.91 30.96
CA MET A 197 11.46 -13.02 31.83
C MET A 197 10.32 -14.05 31.98
N LEU A 198 9.08 -13.59 32.14
CA LEU A 198 7.92 -14.46 32.36
C LEU A 198 7.37 -15.08 31.06
N PHE A 199 7.34 -14.32 29.96
CA PHE A 199 6.59 -14.72 28.77
C PHE A 199 7.42 -14.98 27.52
N LEU A 200 8.74 -14.73 27.48
CA LEU A 200 9.54 -14.86 26.25
C LEU A 200 9.35 -16.20 25.52
N LYS A 201 9.26 -17.31 26.26
CA LYS A 201 9.09 -18.65 25.67
C LYS A 201 7.65 -18.95 25.21
N LEU A 202 6.68 -18.22 25.73
CA LEU A 202 5.25 -18.39 25.45
C LEU A 202 4.73 -17.38 24.42
N ASP A 203 5.41 -16.23 24.31
CA ASP A 203 5.03 -15.13 23.42
C ASP A 203 5.43 -15.44 21.97
N ARG A 204 4.53 -16.13 21.25
CA ARG A 204 4.55 -16.19 19.78
C ARG A 204 4.09 -14.87 19.18
N LYS A 205 4.89 -13.83 19.39
CA LYS A 205 4.52 -12.43 19.12
C LYS A 205 4.05 -12.18 17.69
N ASN A 206 4.72 -12.76 16.69
CA ASN A 206 4.37 -12.55 15.29
C ASN A 206 3.02 -13.21 14.96
N ASP A 207 2.79 -14.44 15.44
CA ASP A 207 1.54 -15.16 15.20
C ASP A 207 0.35 -14.42 15.82
N ARG A 208 0.49 -14.00 17.09
CA ARG A 208 -0.56 -13.26 17.80
C ARG A 208 -0.80 -11.89 17.18
N LYS A 209 0.26 -11.17 16.82
CA LYS A 209 0.16 -9.90 16.09
C LYS A 209 -0.56 -10.07 14.75
N ASN A 210 -0.24 -11.13 14.01
CA ASN A 210 -0.92 -11.45 12.77
C ASN A 210 -2.43 -11.69 12.98
N GLN A 211 -2.81 -12.45 14.01
CA GLN A 211 -4.22 -12.68 14.36
C GLN A 211 -4.97 -11.39 14.74
N LEU A 212 -4.33 -10.50 15.50
CA LEU A 212 -4.92 -9.20 15.85
C LEU A 212 -5.14 -8.33 14.61
N LEU A 213 -4.17 -8.29 13.69
CA LEU A 213 -4.31 -7.58 12.42
C LEU A 213 -5.41 -8.20 11.53
N ASP A 214 -5.50 -9.53 11.48
CA ASP A 214 -6.58 -10.23 10.76
C ASP A 214 -7.96 -9.88 11.34
N HIS A 215 -8.07 -9.77 12.67
CA HIS A 215 -9.31 -9.30 13.31
C HIS A 215 -9.67 -7.86 12.90
N LEU A 216 -8.69 -6.95 12.83
CA LEU A 216 -8.93 -5.57 12.40
C LEU A 216 -9.32 -5.50 10.91
N LEU A 217 -8.66 -6.25 10.05
CA LEU A 217 -8.96 -6.36 8.61
C LEU A 217 -10.35 -6.95 8.35
N ALA A 218 -10.77 -7.91 9.16
CA ALA A 218 -12.08 -8.55 9.02
C ALA A 218 -13.25 -7.57 9.20
N ARG A 219 -13.08 -6.46 9.95
CA ARG A 219 -14.09 -5.39 10.07
C ARG A 219 -14.40 -4.72 8.73
N PHE A 220 -13.49 -4.83 7.77
CA PHE A 220 -13.58 -4.27 6.45
C PHE A 220 -13.74 -5.34 5.35
N ALA A 221 -13.95 -6.61 5.76
CA ALA A 221 -14.01 -7.78 4.89
C ALA A 221 -12.74 -7.99 4.03
N GLU A 222 -11.58 -7.55 4.52
CA GLU A 222 -10.31 -7.64 3.81
C GLU A 222 -9.59 -8.95 4.14
N ASN A 223 -9.01 -9.61 3.12
CA ASN A 223 -8.43 -10.95 3.25
C ASN A 223 -7.04 -11.03 2.60
N PHE A 224 -6.03 -11.35 3.42
CA PHE A 224 -4.63 -11.49 3.00
C PHE A 224 -4.14 -12.95 2.91
N SER A 225 -5.02 -13.94 3.05
CA SER A 225 -4.64 -15.36 3.11
C SER A 225 -3.89 -15.82 1.85
N LYS A 226 -4.37 -15.47 0.64
CA LYS A 226 -3.69 -15.82 -0.62
C LYS A 226 -2.28 -15.23 -0.67
N TYR A 227 -2.14 -13.94 -0.37
CA TYR A 227 -0.86 -13.25 -0.31
C TYR A 227 0.08 -13.87 0.73
N ALA A 228 -0.40 -14.11 1.95
CA ALA A 228 0.39 -14.69 3.03
C ALA A 228 0.89 -16.10 2.69
N PHE A 229 0.03 -16.94 2.10
CA PHE A 229 0.39 -18.27 1.65
C PHE A 229 1.48 -18.23 0.57
N LEU A 230 1.30 -17.37 -0.43
CA LEU A 230 2.26 -17.22 -1.52
C LEU A 230 3.61 -16.68 -1.03
N MET A 231 3.61 -15.70 -0.13
CA MET A 231 4.82 -15.20 0.51
C MET A 231 5.53 -16.29 1.32
N LYS A 232 4.78 -17.16 2.01
CA LYS A 232 5.33 -18.31 2.73
C LYS A 232 5.90 -19.36 1.76
N GLN A 233 5.26 -19.61 0.63
CA GLN A 233 5.77 -20.52 -0.41
C GLN A 233 7.07 -20.00 -1.04
N LEU A 234 7.15 -18.70 -1.33
CA LEU A 234 8.32 -18.08 -1.96
C LEU A 234 9.51 -17.93 -0.99
N TYR A 235 9.24 -17.59 0.27
CA TYR A 235 10.27 -17.13 1.21
C TYR A 235 10.34 -17.90 2.53
N GLY A 236 9.49 -18.90 2.73
CA GLY A 236 9.44 -19.68 3.97
C GLY A 236 8.86 -18.91 5.16
N ASP A 237 9.18 -19.38 6.37
CA ASP A 237 8.61 -18.83 7.62
C ASP A 237 9.08 -17.40 7.93
N ASP A 238 10.20 -16.97 7.36
CA ASP A 238 10.73 -15.60 7.51
C ASP A 238 9.81 -14.52 6.88
N SER A 239 8.92 -14.91 5.97
CA SER A 239 7.94 -14.02 5.33
C SER A 239 6.91 -13.42 6.28
N THR A 240 6.69 -14.04 7.45
CA THR A 240 5.63 -13.64 8.40
C THR A 240 5.74 -12.17 8.80
N LYS A 241 6.95 -11.67 9.02
CA LYS A 241 7.18 -10.25 9.36
C LYS A 241 6.82 -9.31 8.21
N ALA A 242 7.12 -9.69 6.96
CA ALA A 242 6.77 -8.91 5.78
C ALA A 242 5.25 -8.87 5.56
N VAL A 243 4.56 -9.99 5.78
CA VAL A 243 3.09 -10.07 5.72
C VAL A 243 2.45 -9.17 6.78
N ILE A 244 2.92 -9.25 8.02
CA ILE A 244 2.48 -8.36 9.11
C ILE A 244 2.68 -6.90 8.72
N LYS A 245 3.86 -6.55 8.20
CA LYS A 245 4.15 -5.16 7.79
C LYS A 245 3.23 -4.67 6.68
N THR A 246 2.91 -5.56 5.75
CA THR A 246 1.98 -5.29 4.65
C THR A 246 0.58 -5.00 5.17
N LYS A 247 0.07 -5.85 6.08
CA LYS A 247 -1.24 -5.65 6.74
C LYS A 247 -1.31 -4.34 7.50
N GLU A 248 -0.29 -4.01 8.28
CA GLU A 248 -0.18 -2.71 8.97
C GLU A 248 -0.26 -1.55 7.97
N ASN A 249 0.54 -1.61 6.90
CA ASN A 249 0.60 -0.52 5.93
C ASN A 249 -0.75 -0.34 5.21
N PHE A 250 -1.43 -1.44 4.87
CA PHE A 250 -2.75 -1.40 4.28
C PHE A 250 -3.79 -0.77 5.23
N LEU A 251 -3.83 -1.20 6.50
CA LEU A 251 -4.73 -0.63 7.51
C LEU A 251 -4.45 0.86 7.76
N LYS A 252 -3.18 1.30 7.78
CA LYS A 252 -2.81 2.72 7.95
C LYS A 252 -3.37 3.60 6.85
N ASN A 253 -3.48 3.07 5.63
CA ASN A 253 -3.94 3.81 4.46
C ASN A 253 -5.43 3.55 4.16
N TYR A 254 -6.12 2.74 4.97
CA TYR A 254 -7.47 2.26 4.65
C TYR A 254 -8.48 3.39 4.44
N ALA A 255 -8.39 4.46 5.24
CA ALA A 255 -9.29 5.61 5.10
C ALA A 255 -9.27 6.18 3.68
N VAL A 256 -8.07 6.42 3.12
CA VAL A 256 -7.90 6.94 1.76
C VAL A 256 -8.36 5.91 0.72
N LEU A 257 -8.00 4.64 0.89
CA LEU A 257 -8.38 3.57 -0.03
C LEU A 257 -9.90 3.33 -0.07
N GLY A 258 -10.58 3.56 1.06
CA GLY A 258 -12.02 3.42 1.19
C GLY A 258 -12.77 4.57 0.55
N THR A 259 -12.36 5.82 0.82
CA THR A 259 -13.05 7.03 0.31
C THR A 259 -12.84 7.24 -1.18
N GLU A 260 -11.66 6.89 -1.70
CA GLU A 260 -11.27 7.15 -3.09
C GLU A 260 -11.33 5.90 -3.96
N ARG A 261 -12.03 4.83 -3.56
CA ARG A 261 -11.93 3.50 -4.19
C ARG A 261 -12.08 3.52 -5.72
N GLY A 262 -13.02 4.30 -6.24
CA GLY A 262 -13.27 4.45 -7.68
C GLY A 262 -12.58 5.65 -8.33
N ALA A 263 -11.65 6.33 -7.63
CA ALA A 263 -11.01 7.52 -8.14
C ALA A 263 -9.83 7.18 -9.09
N ALA A 264 -9.85 7.81 -10.26
CA ALA A 264 -8.73 7.89 -11.17
C ALA A 264 -7.64 8.83 -10.63
N PHE A 265 -6.48 8.85 -11.28
CA PHE A 265 -5.47 9.86 -10.97
C PHE A 265 -5.93 11.25 -11.43
N ASN A 266 -5.49 12.31 -10.75
CA ASN A 266 -5.83 13.67 -11.14
C ASN A 266 -4.95 14.10 -12.32
N PHE A 267 -5.40 13.83 -13.54
CA PHE A 267 -4.65 14.25 -14.72
C PHE A 267 -4.57 15.76 -14.88
N HIS A 268 -5.42 16.59 -14.25
CA HIS A 268 -5.35 18.06 -14.24
C HIS A 268 -4.38 18.67 -13.22
N HIS A 269 -3.57 17.86 -12.54
CA HIS A 269 -2.57 18.35 -11.59
C HIS A 269 -1.59 19.32 -12.26
N LYS A 270 -1.32 20.47 -11.62
CA LYS A 270 -0.48 21.55 -12.18
C LYS A 270 1.03 21.25 -12.16
N GLY A 271 1.46 20.23 -11.43
CA GLY A 271 2.85 19.75 -11.39
C GLY A 271 3.11 18.62 -12.38
N SER A 272 4.31 18.04 -12.31
CA SER A 272 4.65 16.81 -13.04
C SER A 272 3.66 15.69 -12.72
N LEU A 273 3.27 14.90 -13.72
CA LEU A 273 2.50 13.66 -13.53
C LEU A 273 3.42 12.43 -13.42
N TRP A 274 4.70 12.58 -13.76
CA TRP A 274 5.75 11.57 -13.62
C TRP A 274 6.55 11.75 -12.32
N ASN A 275 7.05 10.66 -11.74
CA ASN A 275 7.70 10.62 -10.42
C ASN A 275 6.80 11.13 -9.29
N THR A 276 5.51 10.78 -9.30
CA THR A 276 4.52 11.24 -8.31
C THR A 276 3.68 10.10 -7.74
N SER A 277 3.06 10.34 -6.59
CA SER A 277 2.03 9.48 -5.99
C SER A 277 0.63 9.75 -6.55
N ASN A 278 0.50 10.60 -7.57
CA ASN A 278 -0.76 10.88 -8.27
C ASN A 278 -1.07 9.75 -9.25
N VAL A 279 -1.49 8.62 -8.68
CA VAL A 279 -1.92 7.41 -9.37
C VAL A 279 -3.35 7.08 -8.96
N SER A 280 -4.02 6.23 -9.73
CA SER A 280 -5.39 5.80 -9.42
C SER A 280 -5.44 5.07 -8.08
N THR A 281 -6.57 5.12 -7.39
CA THR A 281 -6.68 4.45 -6.08
C THR A 281 -6.60 2.94 -6.22
N VAL A 282 -7.01 2.36 -7.35
CA VAL A 282 -6.85 0.94 -7.62
C VAL A 282 -5.37 0.55 -7.69
N GLU A 283 -4.49 1.38 -8.30
CA GLU A 283 -3.03 1.17 -8.26
C GLU A 283 -2.51 1.21 -6.82
N LYS A 284 -2.91 2.20 -6.02
CA LYS A 284 -2.51 2.30 -4.60
C LYS A 284 -2.96 1.07 -3.80
N ARG A 285 -4.20 0.64 -4.01
CA ARG A 285 -4.83 -0.46 -3.28
C ARG A 285 -4.18 -1.79 -3.61
N ILE A 286 -4.00 -2.09 -4.90
CA ILE A 286 -3.31 -3.29 -5.38
C ILE A 286 -1.87 -3.33 -4.86
N ALA A 287 -1.14 -2.21 -4.92
CA ALA A 287 0.21 -2.11 -4.38
C ALA A 287 0.24 -2.48 -2.89
N LEU A 288 -0.68 -1.95 -2.08
CA LEU A 288 -0.74 -2.22 -0.64
C LEU A 288 -1.22 -3.65 -0.31
N LEU A 289 -2.16 -4.22 -1.06
CA LEU A 289 -2.62 -5.61 -0.89
C LEU A 289 -1.52 -6.62 -1.20
N THR A 290 -0.58 -6.23 -2.06
CA THR A 290 0.55 -7.07 -2.47
C THR A 290 1.85 -6.70 -1.78
N GLY A 291 1.86 -5.76 -0.83
CA GLY A 291 3.07 -5.39 -0.09
C GLY A 291 4.10 -4.62 -0.90
N MET A 292 3.73 -4.01 -2.03
CA MET A 292 4.56 -3.00 -2.69
C MET A 292 4.56 -1.74 -1.83
N THR A 293 5.75 -1.26 -1.46
CA THR A 293 5.90 -0.11 -0.55
C THR A 293 5.93 1.24 -1.27
N ASP A 294 6.06 1.24 -2.60
CA ASP A 294 6.08 2.45 -3.43
C ASP A 294 5.19 2.29 -4.66
N PHE A 295 4.00 2.89 -4.60
CA PHE A 295 3.03 2.96 -5.70
C PHE A 295 3.20 4.21 -6.58
N SER A 296 4.27 4.99 -6.40
CA SER A 296 4.51 6.17 -7.24
C SER A 296 4.83 5.78 -8.68
N ARG A 297 4.24 6.51 -9.63
CA ARG A 297 4.56 6.41 -11.06
C ARG A 297 5.98 6.93 -11.28
N ARG A 298 6.89 6.07 -11.74
CA ARG A 298 8.33 6.33 -11.90
C ARG A 298 8.90 5.30 -12.87
N ASN A 299 10.10 5.50 -13.40
CA ASN A 299 10.79 4.46 -14.16
C ASN A 299 11.06 3.23 -13.29
N LEU A 300 10.41 2.11 -13.61
CA LEU A 300 10.62 0.79 -13.03
C LEU A 300 11.81 0.10 -13.72
N SER A 301 12.12 0.44 -14.98
CA SER A 301 13.28 -0.09 -15.72
C SER A 301 14.63 0.26 -15.10
N ASN A 302 14.71 1.35 -14.31
CA ASN A 302 15.92 1.81 -13.63
C ASN A 302 16.22 0.96 -12.37
N ASP A 303 16.44 -0.35 -12.54
CA ASP A 303 16.85 -1.24 -11.46
C ASP A 303 18.37 -1.14 -11.25
N PRO A 304 18.86 -0.85 -10.03
CA PRO A 304 20.29 -0.89 -9.76
C PRO A 304 20.88 -2.31 -9.80
N VAL A 305 20.05 -3.35 -9.81
CA VAL A 305 20.49 -4.74 -9.96
C VAL A 305 20.57 -5.10 -11.43
N GLU A 306 21.76 -5.43 -11.90
CA GLU A 306 21.97 -6.04 -13.20
C GLU A 306 22.16 -7.55 -13.04
N VAL A 307 21.39 -8.33 -13.79
CA VAL A 307 21.54 -9.78 -13.90
C VAL A 307 22.14 -10.10 -15.27
N TYR A 308 23.19 -10.91 -15.30
CA TYR A 308 23.86 -11.30 -16.52
C TYR A 308 24.16 -12.80 -16.51
N GLN A 309 24.21 -13.40 -17.70
CA GLN A 309 24.64 -14.78 -17.89
C GLN A 309 26.16 -14.82 -18.03
N GLU A 310 26.81 -15.74 -17.32
CA GLU A 310 28.22 -16.05 -17.51
C GLU A 310 28.27 -17.30 -18.41
N LYS A 311 28.71 -17.14 -19.68
CA LYS A 311 28.86 -18.28 -20.60
C LYS A 311 30.14 -19.06 -20.25
N ASP A 312 29.98 -20.24 -19.68
CA ASP A 312 31.05 -21.22 -19.47
C ASP A 312 31.15 -22.15 -20.71
N ASN A 313 32.30 -22.82 -20.85
CA ASN A 313 32.56 -23.89 -21.80
C ASN A 313 31.78 -25.20 -21.50
N ASP A 314 31.15 -25.32 -20.32
CA ASP A 314 30.38 -26.51 -19.90
C ASP A 314 28.95 -26.57 -20.47
N GLY A 315 28.48 -25.51 -21.13
CA GLY A 315 27.16 -25.44 -21.75
C GLY A 315 26.00 -25.26 -20.76
N LEU A 316 26.26 -25.05 -19.46
CA LEU A 316 25.24 -24.75 -18.47
C LEU A 316 24.98 -23.23 -18.42
N ILE A 317 23.69 -22.84 -18.39
CA ILE A 317 23.32 -21.44 -18.23
C ILE A 317 23.43 -21.05 -16.76
N GLU A 318 24.44 -20.24 -16.44
CA GLU A 318 24.68 -19.72 -15.10
C GLU A 318 24.38 -18.23 -15.01
N TYR A 319 23.72 -17.83 -13.93
CA TYR A 319 23.34 -16.44 -13.68
C TYR A 319 24.21 -15.83 -12.57
N ARG A 320 24.53 -14.56 -12.73
CA ARG A 320 25.12 -13.70 -11.70
C ARG A 320 24.46 -12.34 -11.70
N TRP A 321 24.58 -11.67 -10.56
CA TRP A 321 24.08 -10.31 -10.40
C TRP A 321 25.14 -9.38 -9.84
N ARG A 322 24.97 -8.08 -10.12
CA ARG A 322 25.73 -7.00 -9.53
C ARG A 322 24.85 -5.78 -9.29
N VAL A 323 25.05 -5.12 -8.17
CA VAL A 323 24.43 -3.82 -7.86
C VAL A 323 25.32 -2.72 -8.40
N LYS A 324 24.76 -1.76 -9.12
CA LYS A 324 25.46 -0.61 -9.67
C LYS A 324 24.88 0.70 -9.15
N ASP A 325 25.72 1.72 -9.05
CA ASP A 325 25.26 3.10 -8.84
C ASP A 325 24.80 3.76 -10.15
N ALA A 326 24.30 4.99 -10.06
CA ALA A 326 23.84 5.76 -11.22
C ALA A 326 24.96 6.05 -12.24
N SER A 327 26.23 5.97 -11.83
CA SER A 327 27.40 6.13 -12.68
C SER A 327 27.93 4.80 -13.22
N GLN A 328 27.16 3.71 -13.09
CA GLN A 328 27.51 2.36 -13.53
C GLN A 328 28.69 1.73 -12.77
N ASN A 329 29.12 2.31 -11.65
CA ASN A 329 30.12 1.68 -10.80
C ASN A 329 29.47 0.50 -10.08
N ILE A 330 30.11 -0.67 -10.18
CA ILE A 330 29.71 -1.84 -9.40
C ILE A 330 29.87 -1.48 -7.93
N LEU A 331 28.84 -1.70 -7.11
CA LEU A 331 28.84 -1.50 -5.66
C LEU A 331 29.04 -2.83 -4.93
N LEU A 332 28.36 -3.88 -5.40
CA LEU A 332 28.30 -5.19 -4.78
C LEU A 332 28.02 -6.26 -5.86
N SER A 333 28.50 -7.49 -5.67
CA SER A 333 28.29 -8.59 -6.61
C SER A 333 27.91 -9.88 -5.90
N ALA A 334 27.25 -10.77 -6.65
CA ALA A 334 26.93 -12.13 -6.22
C ALA A 334 28.17 -12.87 -5.69
N SER A 335 28.02 -13.55 -4.54
CA SER A 335 29.08 -14.35 -3.94
C SER A 335 29.27 -15.70 -4.63
N LYS A 336 28.26 -16.19 -5.35
CA LYS A 336 28.24 -17.47 -6.07
C LYS A 336 27.50 -17.35 -7.40
N LYS A 337 27.46 -18.46 -8.14
CA LYS A 337 26.69 -18.65 -9.37
C LYS A 337 25.31 -19.24 -9.03
N TYR A 338 24.29 -18.96 -9.84
CA TYR A 338 22.95 -19.55 -9.68
C TYR A 338 22.52 -20.24 -10.97
N PHE A 339 21.81 -21.35 -10.82
CA PHE A 339 21.26 -22.13 -11.95
C PHE A 339 19.78 -21.83 -12.19
N SER A 340 19.15 -21.04 -11.31
CA SER A 340 17.77 -20.60 -11.47
C SER A 340 17.56 -19.16 -10.99
N PHE A 341 16.67 -18.45 -11.68
CA PHE A 341 16.22 -17.12 -11.25
C PHE A 341 15.59 -17.13 -9.85
N ALA A 342 14.90 -18.22 -9.47
CA ALA A 342 14.26 -18.32 -8.17
C ALA A 342 15.28 -18.32 -7.01
N GLU A 343 16.36 -19.09 -7.12
CA GLU A 343 17.43 -19.11 -6.11
C GLU A 343 18.16 -17.77 -6.04
N MET A 344 18.44 -17.17 -7.20
CA MET A 344 19.06 -15.85 -7.30
C MET A 344 18.20 -14.77 -6.64
N ASN A 345 16.91 -14.72 -6.97
CA ASN A 345 15.96 -13.74 -6.47
C ASN A 345 15.75 -13.84 -4.95
N LYS A 346 15.76 -15.07 -4.40
CA LYS A 346 15.71 -15.30 -2.96
C LYS A 346 16.92 -14.67 -2.24
N GLU A 347 18.11 -14.81 -2.80
CA GLU A 347 19.32 -14.22 -2.21
C GLU A 347 19.38 -12.69 -2.41
N LEU A 348 18.95 -12.17 -3.56
CA LEU A 348 18.84 -10.74 -3.82
C LEU A 348 17.94 -10.02 -2.81
N LEU A 349 16.80 -10.63 -2.44
CA LEU A 349 15.91 -10.07 -1.42
C LEU A 349 16.62 -9.96 -0.06
N LEU A 350 17.35 -11.00 0.33
CA LEU A 350 18.14 -11.01 1.56
C LEU A 350 19.23 -9.93 1.52
N VAL A 351 19.92 -9.78 0.38
CA VAL A 351 20.93 -8.73 0.15
C VAL A 351 20.32 -7.33 0.28
N ARG A 352 19.14 -7.08 -0.31
CA ARG A 352 18.45 -5.78 -0.21
C ARG A 352 18.17 -5.40 1.25
N VAL A 353 17.86 -6.36 2.11
CA VAL A 353 17.64 -6.13 3.55
C VAL A 353 18.97 -5.93 4.28
N LEU A 354 19.90 -6.90 4.15
CA LEU A 354 21.14 -6.91 4.93
C LEU A 354 22.07 -5.73 4.59
N ALA A 355 22.11 -5.33 3.32
CA ALA A 355 22.99 -4.26 2.83
C ALA A 355 22.59 -2.86 3.33
N THR A 356 21.47 -2.71 4.04
CA THR A 356 21.06 -1.45 4.66
C THR A 356 21.70 -1.21 6.04
N ASN A 357 22.45 -2.18 6.57
CA ASN A 357 23.11 -2.07 7.86
C ASN A 357 24.62 -2.32 7.72
N ALA A 358 25.43 -1.33 8.12
CA ALA A 358 26.88 -1.42 8.09
C ALA A 358 27.45 -2.55 8.97
N ALA A 359 26.73 -2.96 10.02
CA ALA A 359 27.14 -4.05 10.90
C ALA A 359 27.16 -5.43 10.20
N ASN A 360 26.45 -5.57 9.07
CA ASN A 360 26.41 -6.80 8.29
C ASN A 360 27.58 -6.92 7.30
N PHE A 361 28.58 -6.04 7.37
CA PHE A 361 29.74 -6.08 6.47
C PHE A 361 31.01 -6.52 7.22
N GLU A 362 31.76 -7.43 6.60
CA GLU A 362 33.05 -7.90 7.09
C GLU A 362 34.16 -7.45 6.13
N ILE A 363 35.12 -6.66 6.61
CA ILE A 363 36.29 -6.25 5.83
C ILE A 363 37.37 -7.30 5.95
N LYS A 364 37.94 -7.73 4.82
CA LYS A 364 39.05 -8.69 4.74
C LYS A 364 40.23 -8.08 4.00
N LYS A 365 41.43 -8.56 4.33
CA LYS A 365 42.69 -8.19 3.67
C LYS A 365 43.10 -9.31 2.71
N ALA A 366 43.33 -8.96 1.45
CA ALA A 366 43.80 -9.88 0.42
C ALA A 366 45.32 -10.13 0.57
N LYS A 367 45.82 -11.20 -0.07
CA LYS A 367 47.25 -11.52 -0.11
C LYS A 367 48.11 -10.39 -0.71
N SER A 368 47.52 -9.57 -1.58
CA SER A 368 48.14 -8.37 -2.17
C SER A 368 48.31 -7.20 -1.19
N GLY A 369 47.82 -7.30 0.05
CA GLY A 369 47.84 -6.23 1.03
C GLY A 369 46.67 -5.25 0.95
N LYS A 370 45.87 -5.33 -0.12
CA LYS A 370 44.66 -4.52 -0.30
C LYS A 370 43.45 -5.07 0.46
N TYR A 371 42.43 -4.25 0.67
CA TYR A 371 41.23 -4.56 1.43
C TYR A 371 40.02 -4.76 0.53
N TYR A 372 39.09 -5.63 0.90
CA TYR A 372 37.77 -5.80 0.28
C TYR A 372 36.74 -6.10 1.37
N PHE A 373 35.45 -6.11 1.05
CA PHE A 373 34.42 -6.44 2.04
C PHE A 373 33.39 -7.43 1.51
N ASN A 374 32.84 -8.21 2.42
CA ASN A 374 31.76 -9.16 2.20
C ASN A 374 30.51 -8.69 2.94
N LEU A 375 29.34 -8.92 2.36
CA LEU A 375 28.06 -8.85 3.07
C LEU A 375 27.79 -10.22 3.68
N ILE A 376 27.52 -10.25 4.99
CA ILE A 376 27.31 -11.49 5.75
C ILE A 376 25.86 -11.64 6.21
N ASN A 377 25.38 -12.88 6.26
CA ASN A 377 24.12 -13.23 6.91
C ASN A 377 24.35 -13.49 8.41
N PRO A 378 23.90 -12.60 9.31
CA PRO A 378 24.12 -12.76 10.74
C PRO A 378 23.36 -13.95 11.36
N ALA A 379 22.39 -14.54 10.65
CA ALA A 379 21.71 -15.76 11.10
C ALA A 379 22.58 -17.02 10.99
N VAL A 380 23.68 -16.97 10.22
CA VAL A 380 24.59 -18.10 10.01
C VAL A 380 25.85 -17.92 10.85
N ASN A 381 25.89 -18.61 11.99
CA ASN A 381 26.96 -18.47 12.98
C ASN A 381 28.28 -19.12 12.54
N ASP A 382 28.23 -20.22 11.77
CA ASP A 382 29.43 -20.90 11.29
C ASP A 382 30.14 -20.05 10.22
N ALA A 383 31.42 -19.74 10.48
CA ALA A 383 32.26 -18.96 9.57
C ALA A 383 32.65 -19.71 8.29
N LYS A 384 32.52 -21.04 8.27
CA LYS A 384 32.85 -21.90 7.12
C LYS A 384 31.64 -22.22 6.24
N ASP A 385 30.44 -21.92 6.70
CA ASP A 385 29.22 -22.14 5.93
C ASP A 385 29.17 -21.19 4.73
N GLU A 386 28.97 -21.75 3.54
CA GLU A 386 28.87 -21.00 2.29
C GLU A 386 27.70 -20.00 2.29
N GLY A 387 26.64 -20.28 3.06
CA GLY A 387 25.48 -19.42 3.27
C GLY A 387 25.77 -18.18 4.13
N ARG A 388 26.96 -18.07 4.74
CA ARG A 388 27.35 -16.89 5.50
C ARG A 388 27.64 -15.69 4.60
N ILE A 389 28.32 -15.88 3.46
CA ILE A 389 28.68 -14.79 2.55
C ILE A 389 27.63 -14.70 1.44
N VAL A 390 26.74 -13.73 1.55
CA VAL A 390 25.64 -13.54 0.57
C VAL A 390 26.04 -12.64 -0.59
N ALA A 391 27.05 -11.78 -0.40
CA ALA A 391 27.55 -10.92 -1.46
C ALA A 391 28.97 -10.43 -1.16
N ARG A 392 29.66 -9.93 -2.19
CA ARG A 392 31.03 -9.43 -2.03
C ARG A 392 31.30 -8.21 -2.90
N ARG A 393 32.23 -7.37 -2.45
CA ARG A 393 32.86 -6.37 -3.29
C ARG A 393 34.07 -7.00 -3.99
N ILE A 394 34.09 -6.95 -5.32
CA ILE A 394 35.18 -7.52 -6.12
C ILE A 394 36.39 -6.57 -6.17
N ASP A 395 36.16 -5.26 -6.25
CA ASP A 395 37.27 -4.28 -6.25
C ASP A 395 37.96 -4.17 -4.90
N TYR A 396 39.26 -3.89 -4.96
CA TYR A 396 40.10 -3.74 -3.78
C TYR A 396 40.38 -2.27 -3.45
N PHE A 397 40.49 -1.98 -2.16
CA PHE A 397 40.82 -0.68 -1.59
C PHE A 397 42.23 -0.68 -1.00
N ASP A 398 42.94 0.44 -1.10
CA ASP A 398 44.32 0.53 -0.61
C ASP A 398 44.40 0.65 0.94
N SER A 399 43.29 0.98 1.62
CA SER A 399 43.22 1.00 3.08
C SER A 399 41.87 0.54 3.63
N GLU A 400 41.87 0.07 4.89
CA GLU A 400 40.65 -0.30 5.61
C GLU A 400 39.67 0.88 5.75
N SER A 401 40.20 2.09 5.92
CA SER A 401 39.39 3.33 6.00
C SER A 401 38.61 3.59 4.70
N LEU A 402 39.25 3.38 3.54
CA LEU A 402 38.57 3.50 2.24
C LEU A 402 37.47 2.44 2.07
N ALA A 403 37.72 1.20 2.51
CA ALA A 403 36.71 0.14 2.51
C ALA A 403 35.51 0.51 3.42
N LYS A 404 35.76 1.04 4.63
CA LYS A 404 34.71 1.53 5.55
C LYS A 404 33.88 2.66 4.93
N ASN A 405 34.51 3.62 4.26
CA ASN A 405 33.81 4.70 3.57
C ASN A 405 32.95 4.16 2.40
N ALA A 406 33.49 3.20 1.63
CA ALA A 406 32.73 2.54 0.57
C ALA A 406 31.51 1.78 1.11
N ILE A 407 31.63 1.09 2.25
CA ILE A 407 30.49 0.45 2.94
C ILE A 407 29.45 1.51 3.34
N GLN A 408 29.86 2.64 3.93
CA GLN A 408 28.92 3.70 4.31
C GLN A 408 28.18 4.28 3.10
N LYS A 409 28.89 4.52 1.98
CA LYS A 409 28.28 4.98 0.72
C LYS A 409 27.30 3.96 0.16
N LEU A 410 27.67 2.67 0.16
CA LEU A 410 26.81 1.58 -0.28
C LEU A 410 25.57 1.47 0.61
N VAL A 411 25.71 1.50 1.94
CA VAL A 411 24.58 1.45 2.88
C VAL A 411 23.65 2.65 2.66
N ALA A 412 24.21 3.86 2.48
CA ALA A 412 23.43 5.06 2.18
C ALA A 412 22.71 4.95 0.83
N PHE A 413 23.34 4.34 -0.17
CA PHE A 413 22.73 4.04 -1.46
C PHE A 413 21.58 3.04 -1.30
N MET A 414 21.82 1.88 -0.70
CA MET A 414 20.81 0.82 -0.51
C MET A 414 19.59 1.29 0.28
N LYS A 415 19.77 2.20 1.26
CA LYS A 415 18.66 2.84 1.99
C LYS A 415 17.79 3.75 1.11
N LYS A 416 18.33 4.27 0.01
CA LYS A 416 17.62 5.15 -0.94
C LYS A 416 17.08 4.42 -2.16
N VAL A 417 17.57 3.21 -2.43
CA VAL A 417 17.09 2.39 -3.55
C VAL A 417 15.60 2.14 -3.34
N LYS A 418 14.80 2.64 -4.28
CA LYS A 418 13.38 2.34 -4.34
C LYS A 418 13.18 0.87 -4.74
N PRO A 419 12.10 0.21 -4.29
CA PRO A 419 11.71 -1.07 -4.84
C PRO A 419 11.63 -1.01 -6.37
N ASN A 420 11.99 -2.09 -7.03
CA ASN A 420 11.88 -2.28 -8.49
C ASN A 420 10.46 -2.72 -8.91
N GLU A 421 9.57 -2.93 -7.95
CA GLU A 421 8.18 -3.31 -8.17
C GLU A 421 7.26 -2.09 -8.20
N GLY A 422 6.33 -2.11 -9.14
CA GLY A 422 5.30 -1.10 -9.33
C GLY A 422 4.40 -1.52 -10.48
N MET A 423 3.46 -0.65 -10.84
CA MET A 423 2.55 -0.88 -11.94
C MET A 423 2.19 0.45 -12.60
N TYR A 424 1.74 0.36 -13.84
CA TYR A 424 1.10 1.48 -14.54
C TYR A 424 -0.30 1.06 -14.96
N LEU A 425 -1.28 1.90 -14.66
CA LEU A 425 -2.61 1.82 -15.25
C LEU A 425 -2.78 2.92 -16.28
N VAL A 426 -3.13 2.52 -17.51
CA VAL A 426 -3.46 3.42 -18.61
C VAL A 426 -4.94 3.28 -18.93
N GLU A 427 -5.69 4.34 -18.71
CA GLU A 427 -7.10 4.42 -19.08
C GLU A 427 -7.22 4.77 -20.56
N HIS A 428 -7.81 3.86 -21.34
CA HIS A 428 -7.83 4.04 -22.80
C HIS A 428 -8.61 5.28 -23.21
N ILE A 429 -9.66 5.65 -22.47
CA ILE A 429 -10.45 6.85 -22.75
C ILE A 429 -9.60 8.14 -22.81
N LEU A 430 -8.47 8.20 -22.08
CA LEU A 430 -7.55 9.34 -22.11
C LEU A 430 -6.70 9.40 -23.39
N LEU A 431 -6.61 8.30 -24.12
CA LEU A 431 -5.90 8.19 -25.40
C LEU A 431 -6.78 8.55 -26.60
N ARG A 432 -8.08 8.82 -26.37
CA ARG A 432 -8.99 9.25 -27.43
C ARG A 432 -8.62 10.68 -27.83
N PRO A 433 -8.32 10.95 -29.12
CA PRO A 433 -8.14 12.31 -29.61
C PRO A 433 -9.34 13.20 -29.29
N ASP A 434 -9.08 14.41 -28.83
CA ASP A 434 -10.05 15.44 -28.49
C ASP A 434 -10.22 16.40 -29.68
N GLU A 435 -11.37 16.32 -30.33
CA GLU A 435 -11.71 17.14 -31.50
C GLU A 435 -11.80 18.65 -31.20
N LEU A 436 -11.85 19.04 -29.92
CA LEU A 436 -11.91 20.44 -29.51
C LEU A 436 -10.52 21.09 -29.40
N LYS A 437 -9.44 20.32 -29.54
CA LYS A 437 -8.06 20.83 -29.45
C LYS A 437 -7.50 21.20 -30.83
N ASP A 438 -6.57 22.14 -30.83
CA ASP A 438 -5.96 22.73 -32.03
C ASP A 438 -4.80 21.86 -32.56
N TYR A 439 -5.12 20.65 -33.04
CA TYR A 439 -4.19 19.74 -33.71
C TYR A 439 -4.86 18.96 -34.84
N THR A 440 -4.06 18.48 -35.80
CA THR A 440 -4.56 17.62 -36.89
C THR A 440 -4.77 16.20 -36.39
N ILE A 441 -5.99 15.70 -36.47
CA ILE A 441 -6.32 14.30 -36.18
C ILE A 441 -6.14 13.48 -37.46
N THR A 442 -5.37 12.40 -37.36
CA THR A 442 -5.10 11.45 -38.44
C THR A 442 -5.53 10.03 -38.02
N THR A 443 -5.65 9.09 -38.96
CA THR A 443 -6.14 7.74 -38.64
C THR A 443 -5.25 6.96 -37.67
N ASP A 444 -3.95 7.20 -37.72
CA ASP A 444 -2.91 6.69 -36.81
C ASP A 444 -2.97 7.32 -35.40
N SER A 445 -3.74 8.41 -35.22
CA SER A 445 -4.00 8.99 -33.90
C SER A 445 -4.93 8.13 -33.04
N PHE A 446 -5.66 7.19 -33.63
CA PHE A 446 -6.59 6.30 -32.92
C PHE A 446 -5.94 4.95 -32.56
N LEU A 447 -6.44 4.31 -31.50
CA LEU A 447 -6.08 2.93 -31.17
C LEU A 447 -6.56 2.00 -32.29
N PRO A 448 -5.73 1.01 -32.69
CA PRO A 448 -6.12 0.09 -33.74
C PRO A 448 -7.29 -0.78 -33.28
N ILE A 449 -8.27 -0.96 -34.18
CA ILE A 449 -9.40 -1.88 -34.01
C ILE A 449 -9.07 -3.15 -34.80
N CYS A 450 -9.21 -4.31 -34.18
CA CYS A 450 -9.11 -5.58 -34.90
C CYS A 450 -10.31 -5.70 -35.86
N SER A 451 -10.09 -5.54 -37.16
CA SER A 451 -11.09 -5.86 -38.18
C SER A 451 -11.03 -7.35 -38.50
N CYS A 452 -11.95 -8.14 -37.95
CA CYS A 452 -12.31 -9.46 -38.51
C CYS A 452 -13.61 -9.32 -39.29
N GLU A 453 -13.75 -10.05 -40.40
CA GLU A 453 -14.91 -9.95 -41.30
C GLU A 453 -16.25 -10.25 -40.61
N ASP A 454 -16.23 -11.01 -39.51
CA ASP A 454 -17.41 -11.41 -38.72
C ASP A 454 -17.53 -10.71 -37.34
N CYS A 455 -16.72 -9.68 -37.08
CA CYS A 455 -16.69 -9.00 -35.78
C CYS A 455 -17.30 -7.61 -35.87
N GLU A 456 -18.25 -7.29 -34.98
CA GLU A 456 -18.61 -5.89 -34.75
C GLU A 456 -17.38 -5.10 -34.30
N PRO A 457 -17.17 -3.87 -34.80
CA PRO A 457 -16.03 -3.05 -34.41
C PRO A 457 -16.07 -2.81 -32.90
N LEU A 458 -15.14 -3.45 -32.19
CA LEU A 458 -14.98 -3.32 -30.75
C LEU A 458 -14.39 -1.94 -30.44
N ASP A 459 -15.17 -1.09 -29.77
CA ASP A 459 -14.69 0.19 -29.23
C ASP A 459 -13.45 -0.06 -28.33
N PRO A 460 -12.25 0.44 -28.71
CA PRO A 460 -11.02 0.22 -27.96
C PRO A 460 -10.84 1.18 -26.78
N TYR A 461 -11.78 2.11 -26.55
CA TYR A 461 -11.69 3.16 -25.53
C TYR A 461 -12.60 2.91 -24.33
N SER A 462 -13.89 2.68 -24.55
CA SER A 462 -14.87 2.61 -23.47
C SER A 462 -14.60 1.43 -22.56
N PHE A 463 -14.56 1.71 -21.25
CA PHE A 463 -14.37 0.72 -20.19
C PHE A 463 -13.17 -0.22 -20.41
N ARG A 464 -12.08 0.30 -20.99
CA ARG A 464 -10.84 -0.46 -21.21
C ARG A 464 -9.66 0.20 -20.52
N VAL A 465 -8.83 -0.64 -19.91
CA VAL A 465 -7.57 -0.23 -19.30
C VAL A 465 -6.47 -1.20 -19.73
N SER A 466 -5.26 -0.66 -19.86
CA SER A 466 -4.04 -1.46 -19.94
C SER A 466 -3.30 -1.36 -18.61
N VAL A 467 -2.95 -2.51 -18.03
CA VAL A 467 -2.17 -2.62 -16.80
C VAL A 467 -0.80 -3.18 -17.16
N ILE A 468 0.24 -2.36 -16.99
CA ILE A 468 1.62 -2.68 -17.37
C ILE A 468 2.43 -2.95 -16.11
N LEU A 469 3.09 -4.09 -16.07
CA LEU A 469 3.90 -4.58 -14.95
C LEU A 469 5.29 -5.01 -15.45
N PRO A 470 6.37 -4.82 -14.66
CA PRO A 470 7.68 -5.35 -15.03
C PRO A 470 7.68 -6.88 -14.99
N GLY A 471 8.24 -7.54 -16.00
CA GLY A 471 8.23 -9.00 -16.07
C GLY A 471 9.41 -9.69 -15.36
N TRP A 472 10.37 -8.96 -14.79
CA TRP A 472 11.66 -9.51 -14.35
C TRP A 472 11.93 -9.48 -12.83
N THR A 473 11.09 -8.81 -12.03
CA THR A 473 11.38 -8.64 -10.59
C THR A 473 11.33 -9.96 -9.84
N GLU A 474 11.84 -9.95 -8.60
CA GLU A 474 11.95 -11.13 -7.76
C GLU A 474 10.62 -11.87 -7.59
N ARG A 475 9.51 -11.13 -7.39
CA ARG A 475 8.16 -11.69 -7.31
C ARG A 475 7.48 -11.79 -8.67
N PHE A 476 7.65 -10.80 -9.53
CA PHE A 476 6.92 -10.75 -10.80
C PHE A 476 7.46 -11.72 -11.83
N SER A 477 8.65 -12.31 -11.64
CA SER A 477 9.13 -13.44 -12.44
C SER A 477 8.47 -14.78 -12.07
N ASN A 478 7.78 -14.87 -10.92
CA ASN A 478 7.13 -16.08 -10.47
C ASN A 478 5.70 -16.22 -11.03
N GLN A 479 5.41 -17.34 -11.70
CA GLN A 479 4.11 -17.54 -12.36
C GLN A 479 2.92 -17.62 -11.40
N ASP A 480 3.07 -18.24 -10.23
CA ASP A 480 2.00 -18.32 -9.23
C ASP A 480 1.66 -16.93 -8.71
N TYR A 481 2.69 -16.08 -8.52
CA TYR A 481 2.52 -14.68 -8.16
C TYR A 481 1.85 -13.87 -9.26
N ARG A 482 2.20 -14.09 -10.53
CA ARG A 482 1.49 -13.45 -11.65
C ARG A 482 0.02 -13.80 -11.67
N ASN A 483 -0.32 -15.09 -11.54
CA ASN A 483 -1.72 -15.54 -11.53
C ASN A 483 -2.50 -14.87 -10.38
N PHE A 484 -1.92 -14.86 -9.18
CA PHE A 484 -2.51 -14.16 -8.02
C PHE A 484 -2.70 -12.67 -8.30
N MET A 485 -1.68 -12.00 -8.84
CA MET A 485 -1.71 -10.56 -9.13
C MET A 485 -2.76 -10.23 -10.18
N GLU A 486 -2.86 -11.03 -11.23
CA GLU A 486 -3.84 -10.83 -12.30
C GLU A 486 -5.28 -11.06 -11.81
N GLU A 487 -5.53 -12.10 -11.01
CA GLU A 487 -6.82 -12.29 -10.34
C GLU A 487 -7.15 -11.09 -9.46
N LEU A 488 -6.17 -10.62 -8.68
CA LEU A 488 -6.34 -9.47 -7.80
C LEU A 488 -6.70 -8.21 -8.60
N ILE A 489 -5.95 -7.89 -9.65
CA ILE A 489 -6.22 -6.75 -10.53
C ILE A 489 -7.65 -6.81 -11.08
N ARG A 490 -8.07 -7.96 -11.60
CA ARG A 490 -9.43 -8.13 -12.15
C ARG A 490 -10.51 -8.01 -11.07
N SER A 491 -10.24 -8.46 -9.85
CA SER A 491 -11.20 -8.36 -8.73
C SER A 491 -11.32 -6.96 -8.13
N GLU A 492 -10.26 -6.16 -8.23
CA GLU A 492 -10.22 -4.79 -7.68
C GLU A 492 -10.71 -3.73 -8.68
N LEU A 493 -10.75 -4.07 -9.98
CA LEU A 493 -11.35 -3.22 -11.00
C LEU A 493 -12.88 -3.36 -11.03
N PRO A 494 -13.61 -2.30 -11.43
CA PRO A 494 -15.06 -2.41 -11.65
C PRO A 494 -15.39 -3.50 -12.68
N ALA A 495 -16.42 -4.29 -12.44
CA ALA A 495 -16.77 -5.46 -13.27
C ALA A 495 -17.00 -5.17 -14.76
N HIS A 496 -17.38 -3.93 -15.10
CA HIS A 496 -17.60 -3.51 -16.48
C HIS A 496 -16.31 -3.03 -17.18
N VAL A 497 -15.20 -2.86 -16.46
CA VAL A 497 -13.91 -2.42 -17.00
C VAL A 497 -13.06 -3.63 -17.38
N LEU A 498 -12.73 -3.75 -18.66
CA LEU A 498 -11.86 -4.79 -19.19
C LEU A 498 -10.39 -4.38 -19.06
N ALA A 499 -9.60 -5.20 -18.37
CA ALA A 499 -8.17 -5.00 -18.21
C ALA A 499 -7.35 -5.89 -19.16
N ARG A 500 -6.50 -5.27 -19.99
CA ARG A 500 -5.37 -5.95 -20.65
C ARG A 500 -4.17 -5.88 -19.72
N ILE A 501 -3.71 -7.03 -19.21
CA ILE A 501 -2.57 -7.08 -18.30
C ILE A 501 -1.33 -7.54 -19.07
N CYS A 502 -0.26 -6.75 -19.04
CA CYS A 502 0.99 -7.01 -19.75
C CYS A 502 2.17 -7.05 -18.77
N TRP A 503 2.93 -8.13 -18.78
CA TRP A 503 4.18 -8.28 -18.02
C TRP A 503 5.37 -8.08 -18.96
N ILE A 504 6.01 -6.91 -18.97
CA ILE A 504 6.89 -6.53 -20.09
C ILE A 504 8.33 -6.23 -19.67
N GLY A 505 9.22 -6.22 -20.66
CA GLY A 505 10.55 -5.61 -20.62
C GLY A 505 11.58 -6.25 -19.68
N TYR A 506 12.67 -5.52 -19.48
CA TYR A 506 13.84 -5.90 -18.66
C TYR A 506 14.42 -4.66 -17.96
N PRO A 507 15.33 -4.81 -16.98
CA PRO A 507 16.11 -3.68 -16.48
C PRO A 507 16.83 -2.95 -17.62
N ALA A 508 16.89 -1.62 -17.54
CA ALA A 508 17.61 -0.79 -18.52
C ALA A 508 19.09 -1.23 -18.63
N GLY A 509 19.60 -1.30 -19.87
CA GLY A 509 20.95 -1.79 -20.17
C GLY A 509 21.10 -3.32 -20.25
N THR A 510 20.04 -4.10 -20.00
CA THR A 510 20.05 -5.57 -20.25
C THR A 510 20.03 -5.90 -21.74
N VAL A 511 19.22 -5.15 -22.49
CA VAL A 511 19.11 -5.17 -23.95
C VAL A 511 19.11 -3.73 -24.44
N ASP A 512 19.37 -3.53 -25.74
CA ASP A 512 19.28 -2.21 -26.35
C ASP A 512 17.89 -1.58 -26.09
N ASP A 513 17.84 -0.26 -25.86
CA ASP A 513 16.60 0.43 -25.48
C ASP A 513 15.50 0.31 -26.56
N ASP A 514 15.87 0.20 -27.83
CA ASP A 514 14.97 -0.04 -28.98
C ASP A 514 14.39 -1.47 -29.01
N LYS A 515 14.86 -2.36 -28.13
CA LYS A 515 14.31 -3.71 -27.91
C LYS A 515 13.70 -3.89 -26.52
N ASN A 516 13.77 -2.90 -25.64
CA ASN A 516 13.22 -2.98 -24.29
C ASN A 516 11.85 -2.30 -24.21
N GLU A 517 10.79 -3.11 -24.29
CA GLU A 517 9.40 -2.63 -24.24
C GLU A 517 9.10 -1.74 -23.03
N MET A 518 9.67 -2.04 -21.85
CA MET A 518 9.43 -1.20 -20.67
C MET A 518 10.07 0.18 -20.80
N VAL A 519 11.31 0.26 -21.30
CA VAL A 519 12.00 1.54 -21.48
C VAL A 519 11.26 2.41 -22.50
N GLN A 520 10.81 1.82 -23.61
CA GLN A 520 10.02 2.50 -24.63
C GLN A 520 8.68 3.00 -24.07
N PHE A 521 7.95 2.12 -23.38
CA PHE A 521 6.68 2.47 -22.76
C PHE A 521 6.83 3.61 -21.75
N GLU A 522 7.83 3.55 -20.86
CA GLU A 522 8.08 4.58 -19.87
C GLU A 522 8.37 5.94 -20.50
N GLN A 523 9.18 5.96 -21.57
CA GLN A 523 9.50 7.17 -22.32
C GLN A 523 8.25 7.75 -22.99
N ALA A 524 7.50 6.95 -23.73
CA ALA A 524 6.31 7.41 -24.45
C ALA A 524 5.18 7.83 -23.49
N TYR A 525 4.94 7.06 -22.42
CA TYR A 525 3.89 7.39 -21.46
C TYR A 525 4.21 8.67 -20.69
N LYS A 526 5.49 8.88 -20.33
CA LYS A 526 5.92 10.15 -19.74
C LYS A 526 5.68 11.33 -20.68
N LEU A 527 6.06 11.22 -21.96
CA LEU A 527 5.84 12.27 -22.95
C LEU A 527 4.35 12.60 -23.14
N PHE A 528 3.51 11.58 -23.17
CA PHE A 528 2.05 11.75 -23.22
C PHE A 528 1.51 12.47 -21.97
N LEU A 529 1.92 12.05 -20.77
CA LEU A 529 1.48 12.69 -19.52
C LEU A 529 1.95 14.15 -19.43
N ASP A 530 3.15 14.45 -19.93
CA ASP A 530 3.66 15.82 -19.97
C ASP A 530 2.87 16.70 -20.98
N SER A 531 2.17 16.09 -21.95
CA SER A 531 1.40 16.79 -23.00
C SER A 531 -0.11 16.88 -22.73
N ILE A 532 -0.69 15.98 -21.91
CA ILE A 532 -2.15 15.79 -21.78
C ILE A 532 -2.94 17.07 -21.41
N ASN A 533 -2.35 17.95 -20.58
CA ASN A 533 -2.97 19.20 -20.14
C ASN A 533 -2.54 20.45 -20.94
N ARG A 534 -1.65 20.28 -21.92
CA ARG A 534 -1.15 21.42 -22.70
C ARG A 534 -2.19 21.82 -23.72
N LYS A 535 -2.27 23.14 -23.97
CA LYS A 535 -3.14 23.69 -25.03
C LYS A 535 -2.63 23.28 -26.41
N ASP A 536 -1.31 23.19 -26.55
CA ASP A 536 -0.54 22.73 -27.71
C ASP A 536 -0.15 21.24 -27.56
N GLN A 537 -1.13 20.37 -27.24
CA GLN A 537 -0.85 18.95 -27.13
C GLN A 537 -0.32 18.41 -28.47
N ASN A 538 0.90 17.86 -28.46
CA ASN A 538 1.48 17.25 -29.64
C ASN A 538 0.85 15.87 -29.89
N MET A 539 0.09 15.74 -30.97
CA MET A 539 -0.55 14.49 -31.39
C MET A 539 0.43 13.32 -31.54
N GLN A 540 1.69 13.60 -31.88
CA GLN A 540 2.73 12.57 -32.00
C GLN A 540 2.90 11.78 -30.69
N THR A 541 2.74 12.43 -29.52
CA THR A 541 2.85 11.74 -28.23
C THR A 541 1.76 10.69 -28.01
N ILE A 542 0.56 10.89 -28.59
CA ILE A 542 -0.53 9.91 -28.57
C ILE A 542 -0.24 8.80 -29.57
N ILE A 543 0.17 9.13 -30.80
CA ILE A 543 0.50 8.16 -31.85
C ILE A 543 1.60 7.20 -31.37
N ASP A 544 2.68 7.74 -30.81
CA ASP A 544 3.81 6.95 -30.30
C ASP A 544 3.37 6.01 -29.17
N LEU A 545 2.57 6.52 -28.22
CA LEU A 545 2.06 5.72 -27.12
C LEU A 545 1.08 4.64 -27.58
N ASN A 546 0.19 4.94 -28.53
CA ASN A 546 -0.74 3.97 -29.11
C ASN A 546 0.00 2.85 -29.85
N ALA A 547 1.06 3.20 -30.60
CA ALA A 547 1.90 2.23 -31.28
C ALA A 547 2.57 1.26 -30.28
N ILE A 548 3.21 1.81 -29.24
CA ILE A 548 3.88 1.01 -28.20
C ILE A 548 2.87 0.16 -27.43
N LEU A 549 1.75 0.73 -26.96
CA LEU A 549 0.71 0.00 -26.24
C LEU A 549 0.13 -1.17 -27.05
N SER A 550 0.00 -0.98 -28.36
CA SER A 550 -0.52 -2.03 -29.25
C SER A 550 0.48 -3.19 -29.40
N SER A 551 1.78 -2.91 -29.42
CA SER A 551 2.84 -3.91 -29.56
C SER A 551 3.30 -4.57 -28.26
N LEU A 552 2.79 -4.17 -27.09
CA LEU A 552 3.23 -4.77 -25.82
C LEU A 552 2.88 -6.26 -25.73
N HIS A 553 3.86 -7.08 -25.34
CA HIS A 553 3.68 -8.51 -25.15
C HIS A 553 4.16 -8.97 -23.77
N SER A 554 3.38 -9.85 -23.13
CA SER A 554 3.80 -10.45 -21.87
C SER A 554 5.00 -11.36 -22.09
N ILE A 555 6.11 -11.10 -21.40
CA ILE A 555 7.28 -11.96 -21.39
C ILE A 555 7.00 -13.19 -20.54
N TYR A 556 7.15 -14.39 -21.10
CA TYR A 556 7.03 -15.64 -20.36
C TYR A 556 8.42 -16.26 -20.13
N PRO A 557 8.66 -16.90 -18.98
CA PRO A 557 9.91 -17.63 -18.76
C PRO A 557 10.12 -18.71 -19.82
N ALA A 558 11.36 -18.97 -20.20
CA ALA A 558 11.69 -20.02 -21.16
C ALA A 558 11.42 -21.41 -20.56
N GLY A 559 10.69 -22.25 -21.29
CA GLY A 559 10.54 -23.68 -21.00
C GLY A 559 11.50 -24.51 -21.87
N ALA A 560 11.99 -25.62 -21.33
CA ALA A 560 12.79 -26.59 -22.06
C ALA A 560 11.89 -27.69 -22.67
N LEU A 561 12.19 -28.09 -23.91
CA LEU A 561 11.62 -29.29 -24.53
C LEU A 561 12.20 -30.52 -23.84
N TYR A 562 11.34 -31.51 -23.61
CA TYR A 562 11.66 -32.70 -22.85
C TYR A 562 12.04 -33.86 -23.77
N ASP A 563 13.01 -34.68 -23.34
CA ASP A 563 13.35 -35.95 -23.98
C ASP A 563 12.40 -37.05 -23.47
N CYS A 564 11.71 -37.72 -24.39
CA CYS A 564 10.56 -38.60 -24.10
C CYS A 564 10.92 -39.85 -23.28
N ASP A 565 12.21 -40.12 -23.05
CA ASP A 565 12.71 -41.37 -22.49
C ASP A 565 12.91 -41.35 -20.95
N ASN A 566 12.67 -40.22 -20.25
CA ASN A 566 13.14 -40.04 -18.87
C ASN A 566 12.09 -39.54 -17.86
N GLU A 567 10.93 -40.21 -17.75
CA GLU A 567 9.80 -39.84 -16.88
C GLU A 567 10.19 -39.55 -15.42
N THR A 568 10.31 -38.26 -15.08
CA THR A 568 10.33 -37.79 -13.69
C THR A 568 9.25 -36.73 -13.49
N ASP A 569 8.51 -36.85 -12.37
CA ASP A 569 7.33 -36.05 -12.02
C ASP A 569 7.58 -34.55 -11.78
N ASN A 570 8.80 -34.06 -11.92
CA ASN A 570 9.11 -32.67 -11.60
C ASN A 570 8.72 -31.75 -12.78
N LEU A 571 7.68 -30.93 -12.61
CA LEU A 571 7.19 -29.97 -13.63
C LEU A 571 8.10 -28.74 -13.81
N LYS A 572 9.15 -28.57 -13.02
CA LYS A 572 10.05 -27.40 -13.08
C LYS A 572 10.79 -27.34 -14.42
N GLY A 573 10.62 -26.23 -15.15
CA GLY A 573 11.30 -25.97 -16.42
C GLY A 573 10.61 -26.57 -17.66
N LYS A 574 9.45 -27.24 -17.51
CA LYS A 574 8.71 -27.80 -18.65
C LYS A 574 7.99 -26.71 -19.45
N ILE A 575 7.87 -26.90 -20.76
CA ILE A 575 7.00 -26.06 -21.60
C ILE A 575 5.55 -26.25 -21.19
N ILE A 576 4.90 -25.17 -20.78
CA ILE A 576 3.47 -25.10 -20.51
C ILE A 576 2.89 -24.02 -21.41
N LEU A 577 1.97 -24.42 -22.31
CA LEU A 577 1.29 -23.51 -23.23
C LEU A 577 0.63 -22.36 -22.45
N GLY A 578 0.90 -21.12 -22.87
CA GLY A 578 0.40 -19.91 -22.22
C GLY A 578 1.09 -19.54 -20.90
N ARG A 579 2.14 -20.25 -20.48
CA ARG A 579 2.93 -19.93 -19.27
C ARG A 579 4.44 -19.88 -19.50
N THR A 580 4.92 -20.47 -20.60
CA THR A 580 6.34 -20.47 -20.96
C THR A 580 6.54 -20.20 -22.44
N ASN A 581 7.60 -19.50 -22.81
CA ASN A 581 8.04 -19.40 -24.21
C ASN A 581 8.97 -20.56 -24.56
N LEU A 582 9.05 -20.94 -25.84
CA LEU A 582 10.08 -21.85 -26.34
C LEU A 582 11.45 -21.19 -26.11
N GLY A 583 12.31 -21.82 -25.30
CA GLY A 583 13.70 -21.40 -25.18
C GLY A 583 14.44 -21.61 -26.51
N ASN A 584 15.47 -20.81 -26.76
CA ASN A 584 16.43 -21.12 -27.82
C ASN A 584 17.22 -22.36 -27.39
N ILE A 585 17.26 -23.37 -28.27
CA ILE A 585 18.08 -24.59 -28.13
C ILE A 585 19.56 -24.24 -28.22
#